data_AF-A0A060CBJ5-F1
#
_entry.id   AF-A0A060CBJ5-F1
#
_cell.length_a   1.000
_cell.length_b   1.000
_cell.length_c   1.000
_cell.angle_alpha   90.00
_cell.angle_beta   90.00
_cell.angle_gamma   90.00
#
_symmetry.space_group_name_H-M   'P 1'
#
loop_
_entity.id
_entity.type
_entity.pdbx_description
1 polymer ?
#
loop_
_entity_poly.entity_id
_entity_poly.type
_entity_poly.pdbx_seq_one_letter_code
_entity_poly.pdbx_strand_id
1 'polypeptide(L)'
;PTSNPEQWDEYPDIIDKDIAMMQQAKCNVMSVGIFSWAKLEPQEGVFEFGWLDNILDKLYAAGIHVFLATPSGARPAWMSQKYPQVLRVGRDRVPALHGGRHNHCMSSPVYREKTLKINTLLAERYSHHPAVLGWHYFQRIWRRVPL
;
A
#
# COMPACT_ATOMS: atom_id res chain seq x y z
N PRO A 1 4.10 10.79 -10.59
CA PRO A 1 2.91 10.02 -11.03
C PRO A 1 2.61 8.89 -10.03
N THR A 2 1.36 8.76 -9.60
CA THR A 2 0.88 7.59 -8.86
C THR A 2 0.19 6.65 -9.83
N SER A 3 0.48 5.36 -9.75
CA SER A 3 -0.21 4.32 -10.52
C SER A 3 -0.67 3.24 -9.55
N ASN A 4 -1.84 2.67 -9.83
CA ASN A 4 -2.44 1.61 -9.03
C ASN A 4 -2.52 0.33 -9.87
N PRO A 5 -1.39 -0.29 -10.24
CA PRO A 5 -1.37 -1.49 -11.07
C PRO A 5 -2.13 -2.65 -10.42
N GLU A 6 -2.33 -2.64 -9.10
CA GLU A 6 -3.13 -3.63 -8.39
C GLU A 6 -4.57 -3.74 -8.91
N GLN A 7 -5.12 -2.67 -9.49
CA GLN A 7 -6.49 -2.62 -10.02
C GLN A 7 -6.62 -3.27 -11.41
N TRP A 8 -5.50 -3.48 -12.12
CA TRP A 8 -5.47 -3.92 -13.52
C TRP A 8 -4.62 -5.18 -13.73
N ASP A 9 -4.22 -5.83 -12.65
CA ASP A 9 -3.38 -7.03 -12.67
C ASP A 9 -4.03 -8.23 -13.38
N GLU A 10 -5.37 -8.27 -13.41
CA GLU A 10 -6.14 -9.25 -14.21
C GLU A 10 -6.14 -8.92 -15.72
N TYR A 11 -5.61 -7.76 -16.11
CA TYR A 11 -5.53 -7.26 -17.48
C TYR A 11 -4.08 -6.90 -17.84
N PRO A 12 -3.21 -7.90 -18.10
CA PRO A 12 -1.79 -7.69 -18.37
C PRO A 12 -1.53 -6.69 -19.50
N ASP A 13 -2.38 -6.72 -20.54
CA ASP A 13 -2.32 -5.82 -21.69
C ASP A 13 -2.48 -4.34 -21.31
N ILE A 14 -3.20 -4.03 -20.23
CA ILE A 14 -3.37 -2.66 -19.72
C ILE A 14 -2.09 -2.20 -19.03
N ILE A 15 -1.47 -3.06 -18.21
CA ILE A 15 -0.21 -2.75 -17.53
C ILE A 15 0.90 -2.49 -18.56
N ASP A 16 0.99 -3.31 -19.60
CA ASP A 16 2.02 -3.14 -20.64
C ASP A 16 1.80 -1.85 -21.46
N LYS A 17 0.53 -1.48 -21.71
CA LYS A 17 0.19 -0.18 -22.32
C LYS A 17 0.53 1.00 -21.41
N ASP A 18 0.23 0.91 -20.12
CA ASP A 18 0.57 1.95 -19.15
C ASP A 18 2.10 2.15 -19.09
N ILE A 19 2.88 1.07 -19.09
CA ILE A 19 4.34 1.11 -19.15
C ILE A 19 4.82 1.80 -20.43
N ALA A 20 4.29 1.42 -21.59
CA ALA A 20 4.65 2.06 -22.86
C ALA A 20 4.33 3.56 -22.87
N MET A 21 3.17 3.96 -22.33
CA MET A 21 2.78 5.36 -22.19
C MET A 21 3.69 6.12 -21.21
N MET A 22 4.08 5.50 -20.10
CA MET A 22 5.02 6.09 -19.13
C MET A 22 6.39 6.35 -19.75
N GLN A 23 6.89 5.42 -20.57
CA GLN A 23 8.14 5.61 -21.32
C GLN A 23 8.03 6.77 -22.32
N GLN A 24 6.93 6.86 -23.07
CA GLN A 24 6.67 7.97 -24.00
C GLN A 24 6.59 9.32 -23.27
N ALA A 25 5.99 9.34 -22.08
CA ALA A 25 5.90 10.51 -21.21
C ALA A 25 7.21 10.83 -20.46
N LYS A 26 8.28 10.03 -20.66
CA LYS A 26 9.57 10.12 -19.96
C LYS A 26 9.42 10.07 -18.44
N CYS A 27 8.42 9.35 -17.96
CA CYS A 27 8.22 9.07 -16.54
C CYS A 27 9.13 7.89 -16.14
N ASN A 28 10.01 8.12 -15.18
CA ASN A 28 11.05 7.16 -14.75
C ASN A 28 10.88 6.70 -13.30
N VAL A 29 9.93 7.29 -12.54
CA VAL A 29 9.65 6.91 -11.16
C VAL A 29 8.14 6.96 -10.89
N MET A 30 7.63 5.95 -10.20
CA MET A 30 6.21 5.85 -9.79
C MET A 30 6.06 5.37 -8.35
N SER A 31 4.94 5.73 -7.72
CA SER A 31 4.57 5.17 -6.42
C SER A 31 3.54 4.05 -6.59
N VAL A 32 3.78 2.91 -5.94
CA VAL A 32 2.98 1.68 -6.02
C VAL A 32 2.63 1.21 -4.61
N GLY A 33 1.50 0.54 -4.40
CA GLY A 33 1.20 -0.15 -3.14
C GLY A 33 0.39 0.67 -2.12
N ILE A 34 -0.03 1.90 -2.44
CA ILE A 34 -0.56 2.85 -1.45
C ILE A 34 -1.84 2.36 -0.78
N PHE A 35 -2.72 1.69 -1.54
CA PHE A 35 -4.00 1.19 -1.05
C PHE A 35 -4.16 -0.32 -1.22
N SER A 36 -3.04 -1.04 -1.34
CA SER A 36 -3.06 -2.43 -1.77
C SER A 36 -3.17 -3.44 -0.61
N TRP A 37 -3.46 -3.01 0.63
CA TRP A 37 -3.50 -3.93 1.79
C TRP A 37 -4.47 -5.09 1.55
N ALA A 38 -5.68 -4.80 1.08
CA ALA A 38 -6.68 -5.84 0.85
C ALA A 38 -6.27 -6.88 -0.20
N LYS A 39 -5.36 -6.51 -1.12
CA LYS A 39 -4.81 -7.44 -2.10
C LYS A 39 -3.56 -8.15 -1.60
N LEU A 40 -2.73 -7.48 -0.80
CA LEU A 40 -1.54 -8.06 -0.17
C LEU A 40 -1.88 -9.04 0.95
N GLU A 41 -2.99 -8.82 1.65
CA GLU A 41 -3.47 -9.66 2.75
C GLU A 41 -5.01 -9.80 2.65
N PRO A 42 -5.53 -10.63 1.71
CA PRO A 42 -6.97 -10.80 1.49
C PRO A 42 -7.70 -11.39 2.70
N GLN A 43 -7.01 -12.21 3.49
CA GLN A 43 -7.47 -12.74 4.76
C GLN A 43 -6.35 -12.59 5.80
N GLU A 44 -6.70 -12.48 7.08
CA GLU A 44 -5.70 -12.26 8.12
C GLU A 44 -4.63 -13.35 8.12
N GLY A 45 -3.37 -12.95 7.93
CA GLY A 45 -2.22 -13.85 7.90
C GLY A 45 -2.01 -14.58 6.58
N VAL A 46 -2.90 -14.45 5.60
CA VAL A 46 -2.72 -14.99 4.24
C VAL A 46 -2.19 -13.86 3.37
N PHE A 47 -0.94 -13.96 2.91
CA PHE A 47 -0.28 -12.91 2.13
C PHE A 47 -0.08 -13.30 0.67
N GLU A 48 -0.40 -12.38 -0.23
CA GLU A 48 -0.29 -12.56 -1.68
C GLU A 48 0.58 -11.44 -2.28
N PHE A 49 1.89 -11.70 -2.39
CA PHE A 49 2.88 -10.76 -2.92
C PHE A 49 3.20 -10.97 -4.41
N GLY A 50 2.81 -12.12 -5.00
CA GLY A 50 3.26 -12.52 -6.34
C GLY A 50 2.90 -11.51 -7.44
N TRP A 51 1.75 -10.85 -7.33
CA TRP A 51 1.38 -9.78 -8.26
C TRP A 51 2.29 -8.56 -8.16
N LEU A 52 2.68 -8.19 -6.93
CA LEU A 52 3.55 -7.04 -6.70
C LEU A 52 4.97 -7.34 -7.19
N ASP A 53 5.44 -8.57 -7.02
CA ASP A 53 6.73 -9.02 -7.60
C ASP A 53 6.73 -8.80 -9.12
N ASN A 54 5.71 -9.33 -9.82
CA ASN A 54 5.57 -9.21 -11.27
C ASN A 54 5.54 -7.74 -11.74
N ILE A 55 4.82 -6.87 -11.01
CA ILE A 55 4.77 -5.44 -11.32
C ILE A 55 6.14 -4.79 -11.16
N LEU A 56 6.85 -5.05 -10.06
CA LEU A 56 8.17 -4.45 -9.83
C LEU A 56 9.19 -4.89 -10.89
N ASP A 57 9.15 -6.17 -11.28
CA ASP A 57 10.00 -6.72 -12.35
C ASP A 57 9.70 -6.07 -13.70
N LYS A 58 8.41 -5.99 -14.09
CA LYS A 58 8.01 -5.34 -15.35
C LYS A 58 8.43 -3.88 -15.41
N LEU A 59 8.24 -3.14 -14.33
CA LEU A 59 8.63 -1.72 -14.26
C LEU A 59 10.15 -1.56 -14.37
N TYR A 60 10.91 -2.40 -13.67
CA TYR A 60 12.36 -2.37 -13.74
C TYR A 60 12.88 -2.72 -15.14
N ALA A 61 12.32 -3.74 -15.78
CA ALA A 61 12.65 -4.12 -17.15
C ALA A 61 12.39 -2.97 -18.15
N ALA A 62 11.42 -2.11 -17.86
CA ALA A 62 11.12 -0.91 -18.64
C ALA A 62 11.97 0.32 -18.26
N GLY A 63 12.92 0.20 -17.32
CA GLY A 63 13.74 1.29 -16.82
C GLY A 63 13.00 2.25 -15.89
N ILE A 64 11.86 1.82 -15.33
CA ILE A 64 11.04 2.61 -14.40
C ILE A 64 11.30 2.13 -12.97
N HIS A 65 11.62 3.08 -12.11
CA HIS A 65 11.84 2.81 -10.69
C HIS A 65 10.59 3.09 -9.84
N VAL A 66 10.58 2.58 -8.61
CA VAL A 66 9.42 2.57 -7.73
C VAL A 66 9.74 3.16 -6.35
N PHE A 67 8.85 4.04 -5.88
CA PHE A 67 8.67 4.32 -4.47
C PHE A 67 7.59 3.40 -3.91
N LEU A 68 7.98 2.38 -3.15
CA LEU A 68 7.05 1.40 -2.62
C LEU A 68 6.35 1.95 -1.38
N ALA A 69 5.01 1.97 -1.38
CA ALA A 69 4.23 2.54 -0.31
C ALA A 69 3.81 1.52 0.74
N THR A 70 3.75 1.95 2.00
CA THR A 70 3.15 1.17 3.08
C THR A 70 1.62 1.29 3.00
N PRO A 71 0.85 0.19 3.00
CA PRO A 71 -0.56 0.22 2.62
C PRO A 71 -1.51 0.65 3.76
N SER A 72 -1.00 1.32 4.81
CA SER A 72 -1.77 1.81 5.97
C SER A 72 -2.80 2.89 5.64
N GLY A 73 -2.87 3.38 4.40
CA GLY A 73 -3.89 4.33 3.96
C GLY A 73 -5.32 3.76 4.00
N ALA A 74 -5.47 2.46 3.70
CA ALA A 74 -6.75 1.77 3.67
C ALA A 74 -6.59 0.35 4.25
N ARG A 75 -7.30 0.08 5.36
CA ARG A 75 -7.32 -1.24 6.00
C ARG A 75 -8.31 -2.16 5.28
N PRO A 76 -8.07 -3.48 5.23
CA PRO A 76 -9.02 -4.42 4.65
C PRO A 76 -10.29 -4.56 5.49
N ALA A 77 -11.37 -5.03 4.84
CA ALA A 77 -12.68 -5.22 5.48
C ALA A 77 -12.62 -6.20 6.65
N TRP A 78 -11.92 -7.33 6.49
CA TRP A 78 -11.77 -8.36 7.53
C TRP A 78 -11.20 -7.78 8.83
N MET A 79 -10.25 -6.83 8.74
CA MET A 79 -9.63 -6.22 9.92
C MET A 79 -10.63 -5.36 10.69
N SER A 80 -11.50 -4.66 9.96
CA SER A 80 -12.52 -3.81 10.57
C SER A 80 -13.62 -4.63 11.22
N GLN A 81 -13.96 -5.78 10.64
CA GLN A 81 -14.93 -6.72 11.18
C GLN A 81 -14.40 -7.44 12.43
N LYS A 82 -13.16 -7.95 12.38
CA LYS A 82 -12.55 -8.69 13.48
C LYS A 82 -12.08 -7.81 14.63
N TYR A 83 -11.62 -6.59 14.32
CA TYR A 83 -11.06 -5.66 15.31
C TYR A 83 -11.76 -4.30 15.27
N PRO A 84 -13.00 -4.17 15.78
CA PRO A 84 -13.74 -2.91 15.75
C PRO A 84 -12.99 -1.72 16.38
N GLN A 85 -12.06 -1.96 17.31
CA GLN A 85 -11.20 -0.94 17.93
C GLN A 85 -10.27 -0.21 16.95
N VAL A 86 -10.11 -0.71 15.71
CA VAL A 86 -9.36 0.00 14.66
C VAL A 86 -10.21 1.10 14.00
N LEU A 87 -11.54 1.07 14.19
CA LEU A 87 -12.47 2.08 13.67
C LEU A 87 -12.33 3.36 14.50
N ARG A 88 -12.32 4.50 13.82
CA ARG A 88 -12.32 5.80 14.51
C ARG A 88 -13.69 6.05 15.14
N VAL A 89 -13.68 6.62 16.34
CA VAL A 89 -14.89 7.07 17.03
C VAL A 89 -15.09 8.57 16.77
N GLY A 90 -16.30 8.96 16.40
CA GLY A 90 -16.71 10.35 16.18
C GLY A 90 -16.80 11.16 17.48
N ARG A 91 -17.02 12.48 17.36
CA ARG A 91 -17.17 13.36 18.53
C ARG A 91 -18.45 13.06 19.34
N ASP A 92 -19.45 12.55 18.65
CA ASP A 92 -20.71 12.01 19.16
C ASP A 92 -20.57 10.64 19.84
N ARG A 93 -19.33 10.11 19.94
CA ARG A 93 -18.99 8.81 20.52
C ARG A 93 -19.53 7.62 19.71
N VAL A 94 -19.91 7.83 18.45
CA VAL A 94 -20.34 6.76 17.56
C VAL A 94 -19.14 6.18 16.81
N PRO A 95 -18.91 4.85 16.85
CA PRO A 95 -17.90 4.21 16.02
C PRO A 95 -18.24 4.35 14.53
N ALA A 96 -17.26 4.73 13.72
CA ALA A 96 -17.41 4.72 12.27
C ALA A 96 -17.57 3.29 11.76
N LEU A 97 -18.34 3.10 10.68
CA LEU A 97 -18.38 1.83 9.95
C LEU A 97 -17.10 1.62 9.13
N HIS A 98 -16.92 0.39 8.64
CA HIS A 98 -15.91 0.12 7.61
C HIS A 98 -16.24 0.91 6.33
N GLY A 99 -15.20 1.39 5.65
CA GLY A 99 -15.32 2.17 4.41
C GLY A 99 -14.44 3.41 4.39
N GLY A 100 -14.29 4.02 3.22
CA GLY A 100 -13.41 5.17 3.02
C GLY A 100 -11.92 4.86 3.22
N ARG A 101 -11.13 5.92 3.43
CA ARG A 101 -9.67 5.85 3.64
C ARG A 101 -9.25 6.82 4.75
N HIS A 102 -8.10 6.58 5.35
CA HIS A 102 -7.50 7.46 6.37
C HIS A 102 -8.36 7.67 7.63
N ASN A 103 -9.16 6.68 8.00
CA ASN A 103 -10.09 6.74 9.14
C ASN A 103 -9.80 5.67 10.21
N HIS A 104 -8.55 5.23 10.32
CA HIS A 104 -8.14 4.30 11.38
C HIS A 104 -7.92 5.04 12.71
N CYS A 105 -8.10 4.32 13.80
CA CYS A 105 -7.78 4.80 15.15
C CYS A 105 -6.26 4.78 15.37
N MET A 106 -5.62 5.96 15.47
CA MET A 106 -4.17 6.11 15.64
C MET A 106 -3.62 5.57 16.97
N SER A 107 -4.49 5.40 17.98
CA SER A 107 -4.12 4.86 19.29
C SER A 107 -4.36 3.35 19.41
N SER A 108 -4.95 2.69 18.41
CA SER A 108 -5.22 1.26 18.46
C SER A 108 -3.91 0.45 18.44
N PRO A 109 -3.60 -0.33 19.49
CA PRO A 109 -2.40 -1.16 19.51
C PRO A 109 -2.47 -2.25 18.43
N VAL A 110 -3.67 -2.77 18.16
CA VAL A 110 -3.89 -3.76 17.08
C VAL A 110 -3.56 -3.15 15.72
N TYR A 111 -4.00 -1.92 15.45
CA TYR A 111 -3.69 -1.29 14.17
C TYR A 111 -2.18 -1.09 14.00
N ARG A 112 -1.49 -0.63 15.06
CA ARG A 112 -0.03 -0.46 15.06
C ARG A 112 0.70 -1.79 14.81
N GLU A 113 0.32 -2.85 15.51
CA GLU A 113 0.90 -4.19 15.35
C GLU A 113 0.71 -4.70 13.91
N LYS A 114 -0.50 -4.61 13.36
CA LYS A 114 -0.79 -5.05 11.99
C LYS A 114 -0.03 -4.22 10.95
N THR A 115 0.03 -2.90 11.11
CA THR A 115 0.82 -2.04 10.22
C THR A 115 2.30 -2.35 10.28
N LEU A 116 2.84 -2.62 11.49
CA LEU A 116 4.23 -3.01 11.65
C LEU A 116 4.49 -4.34 10.93
N LYS A 117 3.62 -5.34 11.12
CA LYS A 117 3.76 -6.66 10.49
C LYS A 117 3.83 -6.57 8.96
N ILE A 118 2.87 -5.90 8.32
CA ILE A 118 2.88 -5.78 6.85
C ILE A 118 4.06 -4.94 6.35
N ASN A 119 4.45 -3.89 7.06
CA ASN A 119 5.61 -3.08 6.70
C ASN A 119 6.92 -3.88 6.80
N THR A 120 7.07 -4.71 7.84
CA THR A 120 8.22 -5.61 8.00
C THR A 120 8.28 -6.61 6.85
N LEU A 121 7.17 -7.27 6.50
CA LEU A 121 7.15 -8.23 5.40
C LEU A 121 7.48 -7.59 4.05
N LEU A 122 6.96 -6.39 3.79
CA LEU A 122 7.31 -5.63 2.58
C LEU A 122 8.80 -5.28 2.57
N ALA A 123 9.33 -4.80 3.69
CA ALA A 123 10.74 -4.43 3.79
C ALA A 123 11.65 -5.63 3.59
N GLU A 124 11.37 -6.76 4.25
CA GLU A 124 12.14 -8.01 4.11
C GLU A 124 12.16 -8.52 2.66
N ARG A 125 11.02 -8.41 1.96
CA ARG A 125 10.89 -8.90 0.58
C ARG A 125 11.53 -7.97 -0.46
N TYR A 126 11.40 -6.65 -0.28
CA TYR A 126 11.68 -5.67 -1.34
C TYR A 126 12.82 -4.69 -1.05
N SER A 127 13.46 -4.72 0.13
CA SER A 127 14.57 -3.83 0.47
C SER A 127 15.76 -3.89 -0.51
N HIS A 128 15.95 -5.03 -1.15
CA HIS A 128 17.05 -5.29 -2.07
C HIS A 128 16.60 -5.36 -3.54
N HIS A 129 15.33 -5.10 -3.82
CA HIS A 129 14.80 -5.17 -5.17
C HIS A 129 15.30 -3.96 -5.99
N PRO A 130 15.92 -4.15 -7.17
CA PRO A 130 16.58 -3.06 -7.90
C PRO A 130 15.60 -2.00 -8.44
N ALA A 131 14.33 -2.36 -8.62
CA ALA A 131 13.27 -1.41 -8.93
C ALA A 131 13.04 -0.36 -7.82
N VAL A 132 13.26 -0.72 -6.55
CA VAL A 132 12.81 0.09 -5.40
C VAL A 132 13.87 1.14 -5.05
N LEU A 133 13.54 2.42 -5.25
CA LEU A 133 14.40 3.54 -4.88
C LEU A 133 14.21 3.98 -3.42
N GLY A 134 13.04 3.69 -2.85
CA GLY A 134 12.73 4.10 -1.50
C GLY A 134 11.29 3.82 -1.11
N TRP A 135 10.95 4.26 0.10
CA TRP A 135 9.67 3.97 0.74
C TRP A 135 8.78 5.21 0.83
N HIS A 136 7.53 5.05 0.41
CA HIS A 136 6.49 6.05 0.64
C HIS A 136 5.69 5.69 1.90
N TYR A 137 6.03 6.32 3.02
CA TYR A 137 5.38 6.02 4.30
C TYR A 137 4.01 6.71 4.38
N PHE A 138 2.93 5.93 4.27
CA PHE A 138 1.57 6.46 4.36
C PHE A 138 1.10 6.53 5.82
N GLN A 139 1.69 7.44 6.58
CA GLN A 139 1.08 7.98 7.79
C GLN A 139 1.02 9.49 7.67
N ARG A 140 -0.17 10.09 7.83
CA ARG A 140 -0.25 11.54 8.07
C ARG A 140 0.19 11.82 9.51
N ILE A 141 1.46 11.54 9.83
CA ILE A 141 2.19 12.11 10.96
C ILE A 141 2.99 13.28 10.40
N TRP A 142 2.32 14.42 10.23
CA TRP A 142 2.97 15.72 10.25
C TRP A 142 2.28 16.57 11.31
N ARG A 143 2.55 16.23 12.57
CA ARG A 143 2.75 17.23 13.61
C ARG A 143 4.14 16.97 14.18
N ARG A 144 5.05 17.91 13.86
CA ARG A 144 6.44 18.07 14.29
C ARG A 144 6.89 17.13 15.41
N VAL A 145 7.94 16.35 15.14
CA VAL A 145 8.95 16.00 16.14
C VAL A 145 10.25 16.62 15.63
N PRO A 146 10.86 17.58 16.34
CA PRO A 146 12.17 18.11 15.98
C PRO A 146 13.25 17.04 16.22
N LEU A 147 14.33 17.16 15.44
CA LEU A 147 15.60 16.44 15.59
C LEU A 147 16.10 16.46 17.03
#